data_AF-A0A7C4NKL5-F1
#
_entry.id   AF-A0A7C4NKL5-F1
#
_cell.length_a   1.000
_cell.length_b   1.000
_cell.length_c   1.000
_cell.angle_alpha   90.00
_cell.angle_beta   90.00
_cell.angle_gamma   90.00
#
_symmetry.space_group_name_H-M   'P 1'
#
loop_
_entity.id
_entity.type
_entity.pdbx_description
1 polymer ?
#
loop_
_entity_poly.entity_id
_entity_poly.type
_entity_poly.pdbx_seq_one_letter_code
_entity_poly.pdbx_strand_id
1 'polypeptide(L)'
;MVLGIERAVIAIGGPAGSGKTTIAKLLAKKLRLRHLSVGYFFRKLAQEKGLTIEELSEIAQQDPSIDRYLDSMALEEAKKGGIVIDGHAAPWLLKDVAHLRVAVIASPEVRYRRLAERDKKNIEEIIKETKTREEIERNRYRRYYGIDIEDYTDFDLVINTERFKPEEVVEIIVKALELRIKHTE
;
A
#
# COMPACT_ATOMS: atom_id res chain seq x y z
N MET A 1 -5.35 -11.00 -25.77
CA MET A 1 -6.35 -9.95 -25.47
C MET A 1 -5.58 -8.72 -25.08
N VAL A 2 -5.86 -7.59 -25.73
CA VAL A 2 -5.37 -6.28 -25.31
C VAL A 2 -5.91 -5.98 -23.90
N LEU A 3 -5.05 -5.54 -22.98
CA LEU A 3 -5.46 -5.17 -21.63
C LEU A 3 -6.16 -3.81 -21.64
N GLY A 4 -7.49 -3.78 -21.51
CA GLY A 4 -8.22 -2.54 -21.28
C GLY A 4 -7.99 -1.98 -19.86
N ILE A 5 -8.04 -0.66 -19.71
CA ILE A 5 -7.89 0.04 -18.41
C ILE A 5 -8.89 -0.50 -17.38
N GLU A 6 -10.11 -0.83 -17.82
CA GLU A 6 -11.18 -1.38 -16.99
C GLU A 6 -10.86 -2.74 -16.36
N ARG A 7 -9.84 -3.44 -16.88
CA ARG A 7 -9.33 -4.72 -16.32
C ARG A 7 -8.01 -4.55 -15.58
N ALA A 8 -7.43 -3.36 -15.55
CA ALA A 8 -6.14 -3.10 -14.91
C ALA A 8 -6.15 -3.47 -13.42
N VAL A 9 -5.00 -3.94 -12.95
CA VAL A 9 -4.73 -4.31 -11.55
C VAL A 9 -3.53 -3.48 -11.14
N ILE A 10 -3.72 -2.55 -10.22
CA ILE A 10 -2.71 -1.58 -9.82
C ILE A 10 -2.43 -1.77 -8.35
N ALA A 11 -1.18 -2.06 -7.99
CA ALA A 11 -0.75 -2.19 -6.61
C ALA A 11 0.00 -0.93 -6.18
N ILE A 12 -0.41 -0.31 -5.07
CA ILE A 12 0.21 0.90 -4.52
C ILE A 12 0.77 0.61 -3.12
N GLY A 13 2.09 0.72 -2.99
CA GLY A 13 2.83 0.47 -1.76
C GLY A 13 3.53 1.70 -1.20
N GLY A 14 4.25 1.46 -0.11
CA GLY A 14 5.06 2.47 0.58
C GLY A 14 4.72 2.63 2.06
N PRO A 15 5.54 3.39 2.80
CA PRO A 15 5.48 3.44 4.26
C PRO A 15 4.22 4.13 4.80
N ALA A 16 3.98 4.02 6.10
CA ALA A 16 2.88 4.74 6.74
C ALA A 16 3.10 6.26 6.62
N GLY A 17 2.02 7.01 6.33
CA GLY A 17 2.10 8.46 6.13
C GLY A 17 2.54 8.92 4.74
N SER A 18 2.92 8.01 3.83
CA SER A 18 3.34 8.38 2.46
C SER A 18 2.20 8.79 1.51
N GLY A 19 0.94 8.69 1.93
CA GLY A 19 -0.21 9.08 1.10
C GLY A 19 -0.79 7.97 0.22
N LYS A 20 -0.26 6.73 0.25
CA LYS A 20 -0.72 5.58 -0.57
C LYS A 20 -2.24 5.41 -0.64
N THR A 21 -2.94 5.42 0.49
CA THR A 21 -4.39 5.21 0.52
C THR A 21 -5.16 6.37 -0.13
N THR A 22 -4.66 7.61 0.00
CA THR A 22 -5.24 8.78 -0.67
C THR A 22 -5.08 8.66 -2.18
N ILE A 23 -3.87 8.36 -2.64
CA ILE A 23 -3.58 8.18 -4.07
C ILE A 23 -4.41 7.03 -4.65
N ALA A 24 -4.48 5.89 -3.96
CA ALA A 24 -5.23 4.72 -4.41
C ALA A 24 -6.72 4.99 -4.58
N LYS A 25 -7.34 5.71 -3.62
CA LYS A 25 -8.75 6.12 -3.70
C LYS A 25 -9.01 7.06 -4.87
N LEU A 26 -8.16 8.07 -5.04
CA LEU A 26 -8.30 9.04 -6.14
C LEU A 26 -8.11 8.37 -7.51
N LEU A 27 -7.10 7.52 -7.63
CA LEU A 27 -6.82 6.75 -8.85
C LEU A 27 -7.99 5.82 -9.20
N ALA A 28 -8.47 5.04 -8.24
CA ALA A 28 -9.61 4.14 -8.44
C ALA A 28 -10.85 4.92 -8.90
N LYS A 29 -11.15 6.07 -8.27
CA LYS A 29 -12.25 6.94 -8.68
C LYS A 29 -12.08 7.48 -10.10
N LYS A 30 -10.89 7.97 -10.45
CA LYS A 30 -10.60 8.55 -11.78
C LYS A 30 -10.73 7.49 -12.89
N LEU A 31 -10.21 6.29 -12.65
CA LEU A 31 -10.22 5.18 -13.61
C LEU A 31 -11.51 4.33 -13.54
N ARG A 32 -12.44 4.66 -12.64
CA ARG A 32 -13.67 3.88 -12.36
C ARG A 32 -13.38 2.42 -12.02
N LEU A 33 -12.29 2.19 -11.29
CA LEU A 33 -11.89 0.88 -10.79
C LEU A 33 -12.36 0.68 -9.36
N ARG A 34 -12.39 -0.58 -8.94
CA ARG A 34 -12.62 -0.93 -7.54
C ARG A 34 -11.40 -0.52 -6.71
N HIS A 35 -11.58 -0.36 -5.40
CA HIS A 35 -10.51 -0.04 -4.46
C HIS A 35 -10.54 -0.98 -3.26
N LEU A 36 -9.38 -1.53 -2.90
CA LEU A 36 -9.18 -2.30 -1.68
C LEU A 36 -7.95 -1.78 -0.93
N SER A 37 -8.08 -1.54 0.37
CA SER A 37 -6.96 -1.15 1.23
C SER A 37 -6.68 -2.22 2.26
N VAL A 38 -5.59 -2.96 2.09
CA VAL A 38 -5.11 -3.99 3.03
C VAL A 38 -4.89 -3.36 4.41
N GLY A 39 -4.27 -2.17 4.44
CA GLY A 39 -4.05 -1.45 5.69
C GLY A 39 -5.34 -1.00 6.39
N TYR A 40 -6.42 -0.73 5.65
CA TYR A 40 -7.73 -0.47 6.26
C TYR A 40 -8.29 -1.72 6.93
N PHE A 41 -8.26 -2.87 6.25
CA PHE A 41 -8.74 -4.13 6.83
C PHE A 41 -7.91 -4.58 8.02
N PHE A 42 -6.59 -4.37 8.02
CA PHE A 42 -5.74 -4.61 9.18
C PHE A 42 -6.18 -3.77 10.39
N ARG A 43 -6.42 -2.46 10.20
CA ARG A 43 -6.91 -1.58 11.29
C ARG A 43 -8.31 -1.96 11.76
N LYS A 44 -9.20 -2.35 10.83
CA LYS A 44 -10.55 -2.81 11.15
C LYS A 44 -10.50 -4.08 12.00
N LEU A 45 -9.63 -5.03 11.66
CA LEU A 45 -9.43 -6.26 12.43
C LEU A 45 -8.91 -5.97 13.84
N ALA A 46 -8.00 -5.02 14.00
CA ALA A 46 -7.52 -4.59 15.32
C ALA A 46 -8.69 -4.07 16.17
N GLN A 47 -9.51 -3.18 15.60
CA GLN A 47 -10.70 -2.64 16.26
C GLN A 47 -11.71 -3.73 16.64
N GLU A 48 -12.02 -4.67 15.73
CA GLU A 48 -12.95 -5.78 15.98
C GLU A 48 -12.47 -6.71 17.10
N LYS A 49 -11.15 -6.83 17.29
CA LYS A 49 -10.53 -7.60 18.38
C LYS A 49 -10.32 -6.79 19.65
N GLY A 50 -10.67 -5.50 19.68
CA GLY A 50 -10.41 -4.62 20.81
C GLY A 50 -8.91 -4.35 21.04
N LEU A 51 -8.09 -4.47 20.00
CA LEU A 51 -6.64 -4.29 20.04
C LEU A 51 -6.23 -2.96 19.39
N THR A 52 -5.12 -2.42 19.86
CA THR A 52 -4.35 -1.40 19.15
C THR A 52 -3.71 -1.96 17.88
N ILE A 53 -3.25 -1.07 17.00
CA ILE A 53 -2.55 -1.49 15.77
C ILE A 53 -1.20 -2.12 16.14
N GLU A 54 -0.57 -1.61 17.18
CA GLU A 54 0.69 -2.06 17.75
C GLU A 54 0.55 -3.49 18.28
N GLU A 55 -0.45 -3.77 19.13
CA GLU A 55 -0.73 -5.11 19.65
C GLU A 55 -1.04 -6.10 18.53
N LEU A 56 -1.86 -5.74 17.55
CA LEU A 56 -2.12 -6.62 16.40
C LEU A 56 -0.85 -6.87 15.58
N SER A 57 0.05 -5.88 15.48
CA SER A 57 1.32 -6.02 14.77
C SER A 57 2.27 -6.98 15.50
N GLU A 58 2.32 -6.94 16.83
CA GLU A 58 3.07 -7.90 17.66
C GLU A 58 2.52 -9.32 17.50
N ILE A 59 1.20 -9.49 17.48
CA ILE A 59 0.58 -10.79 17.20
C ILE A 59 0.96 -11.27 15.80
N ALA A 60 0.82 -10.42 14.77
CA ALA A 60 1.18 -10.77 13.38
C ALA A 60 2.67 -11.10 13.22
N GLN A 61 3.54 -10.56 14.08
CA GLN A 61 4.96 -10.91 14.09
C GLN A 61 5.20 -12.36 14.49
N GLN A 62 4.38 -12.90 15.40
CA GLN A 62 4.50 -14.26 15.90
C GLN A 62 3.63 -15.27 15.13
N ASP A 63 2.48 -14.82 14.63
CA ASP A 63 1.53 -15.61 13.86
C ASP A 63 1.20 -14.96 12.51
N PRO A 64 1.70 -15.51 11.39
CA PRO A 64 1.41 -15.00 10.05
C PRO A 64 -0.04 -15.27 9.57
N SER A 65 -0.91 -15.89 10.37
CA SER A 65 -2.31 -16.14 9.99
C SER A 65 -3.07 -14.85 9.61
N ILE A 66 -2.79 -13.74 10.31
CA ILE A 66 -3.41 -12.43 10.07
C ILE A 66 -3.01 -11.91 8.69
N ASP A 67 -1.71 -11.85 8.41
CA ASP A 67 -1.21 -11.33 7.13
C ASP A 67 -1.67 -12.26 5.99
N ARG A 68 -1.58 -13.60 6.14
CA ARG A 68 -2.05 -14.56 5.13
C ARG A 68 -3.54 -14.43 4.80
N TYR A 69 -4.38 -14.16 5.78
CA TYR A 69 -5.81 -13.93 5.56
C TYR A 69 -6.03 -12.68 4.70
N LEU A 70 -5.36 -11.58 5.04
CA LEU A 70 -5.47 -10.33 4.29
C LEU A 70 -4.87 -10.43 2.88
N ASP A 71 -3.77 -11.17 2.75
CA ASP A 71 -3.10 -11.43 1.47
C ASP A 71 -3.99 -12.25 0.54
N SER A 72 -4.65 -13.28 1.07
CA SER A 72 -5.57 -14.13 0.29
C SER A 72 -6.73 -13.30 -0.25
N MET A 73 -7.33 -12.46 0.60
CA MET A 73 -8.38 -11.52 0.19
C MET A 73 -7.89 -10.57 -0.91
N ALA A 74 -6.70 -9.97 -0.77
CA ALA A 74 -6.15 -9.07 -1.77
C ALA A 74 -5.87 -9.78 -3.11
N LEU A 75 -5.31 -10.98 -3.08
CA LEU A 75 -5.02 -11.79 -4.27
C LEU A 75 -6.31 -12.23 -5.00
N GLU A 76 -7.33 -12.67 -4.26
CA GLU A 76 -8.62 -13.04 -4.83
C GLU A 76 -9.30 -11.87 -5.52
N GLU A 77 -9.25 -10.68 -4.91
CA GLU A 77 -9.81 -9.47 -5.50
C GLU A 77 -9.01 -8.96 -6.70
N ALA A 78 -7.68 -9.12 -6.68
CA ALA A 78 -6.80 -8.81 -7.81
C ALA A 78 -7.10 -9.67 -9.03
N LYS A 79 -7.29 -10.98 -8.86
CA LYS A 79 -7.59 -11.94 -9.94
C LYS A 79 -8.87 -11.63 -10.71
N LYS A 80 -9.83 -10.91 -10.10
CA LYS A 80 -11.06 -10.47 -10.77
C LYS A 80 -10.82 -9.34 -11.78
N GLY A 81 -9.68 -8.65 -11.68
CA GLY A 81 -9.33 -7.49 -12.50
C GLY A 81 -10.04 -6.20 -12.07
N GLY A 82 -9.64 -5.10 -12.69
CA GLY A 82 -10.30 -3.79 -12.57
C GLY A 82 -10.26 -3.22 -11.15
N ILE A 83 -9.07 -3.19 -10.53
CA ILE A 83 -8.91 -2.83 -9.12
C ILE A 83 -7.59 -2.11 -8.84
N VAL A 84 -7.64 -1.15 -7.92
CA VAL A 84 -6.48 -0.57 -7.24
C VAL A 84 -6.40 -1.14 -5.83
N ILE A 85 -5.26 -1.71 -5.46
CA ILE A 85 -5.02 -2.28 -4.14
C ILE A 85 -3.89 -1.51 -3.45
N ASP A 86 -4.15 -0.97 -2.25
CA ASP A 86 -3.10 -0.34 -1.42
C ASP A 86 -2.79 -1.12 -0.15
N GLY A 87 -1.53 -1.11 0.23
CA GLY A 87 -0.99 -1.75 1.42
C GLY A 87 0.53 -1.62 1.42
N HIS A 88 1.19 -1.67 2.58
CA HIS A 88 2.65 -1.49 2.62
C HIS A 88 3.33 -2.50 1.69
N ALA A 89 3.06 -3.80 1.87
CA ALA A 89 3.63 -4.89 1.09
C ALA A 89 2.82 -5.26 -0.19
N ALA A 90 1.73 -4.55 -0.51
CA ALA A 90 0.80 -4.97 -1.57
C ALA A 90 1.48 -5.16 -2.95
N PRO A 91 2.42 -4.30 -3.38
CA PRO A 91 3.09 -4.51 -4.68
C PRO A 91 4.02 -5.71 -4.73
N TRP A 92 4.60 -6.13 -3.60
CA TRP A 92 5.40 -7.36 -3.53
C TRP A 92 4.50 -8.59 -3.58
N LEU A 93 3.40 -8.57 -2.81
CA LEU A 93 2.40 -9.64 -2.80
C LEU A 93 1.82 -9.89 -4.20
N LEU A 94 1.50 -8.82 -4.91
CA LEU A 94 0.76 -8.88 -6.17
C LEU A 94 1.68 -8.92 -7.40
N LYS A 95 2.97 -9.24 -7.23
CA LYS A 95 3.98 -9.17 -8.31
C LYS A 95 3.60 -9.93 -9.59
N ASP A 96 2.91 -11.06 -9.45
CA ASP A 96 2.56 -11.93 -10.58
C ASP A 96 1.20 -11.58 -11.22
N VAL A 97 0.43 -10.67 -10.62
CA VAL A 97 -0.94 -10.32 -11.07
C VAL A 97 -1.14 -8.82 -11.30
N ALA A 98 -0.32 -7.95 -10.72
CA ALA A 98 -0.40 -6.52 -10.89
C ALA A 98 0.15 -6.12 -12.25
N HIS A 99 -0.66 -5.39 -13.01
CA HIS A 99 -0.24 -4.79 -14.27
C HIS A 99 0.65 -3.58 -14.04
N LEU A 100 0.52 -2.87 -12.91
CA LEU A 100 1.38 -1.75 -12.52
C LEU A 100 1.61 -1.75 -11.00
N ARG A 101 2.88 -1.71 -10.60
CA ARG A 101 3.36 -1.65 -9.22
C ARG A 101 3.98 -0.29 -8.95
N VAL A 102 3.37 0.46 -8.03
CA VAL A 102 3.78 1.82 -7.69
C VAL A 102 4.15 1.91 -6.22
N ALA A 103 5.30 2.49 -5.92
CA ALA A 103 5.66 2.90 -4.56
C ALA A 103 5.45 4.40 -4.44
N VAL A 104 4.78 4.83 -3.38
CA VAL A 104 4.74 6.23 -3.01
C VAL A 104 5.48 6.46 -1.70
N ILE A 105 6.43 7.39 -1.73
CA ILE A 105 7.36 7.66 -0.63
C ILE A 105 7.25 9.11 -0.14
N ALA A 106 7.74 9.34 1.07
CA ALA A 106 7.98 10.64 1.68
C ALA A 106 9.02 10.46 2.79
N SER A 107 9.75 11.52 3.12
CA SER A 107 10.66 11.60 4.24
C SER A 107 9.95 11.25 5.56
N PRO A 108 10.68 10.68 6.54
CA PRO A 108 10.10 10.39 7.85
C PRO A 108 9.42 11.59 8.49
N GLU A 109 10.02 12.78 8.42
CA GLU A 109 9.48 14.01 9.03
C GLU A 109 8.07 14.33 8.49
N VAL A 110 7.90 14.35 7.16
CA VAL A 110 6.60 14.61 6.53
C VAL A 110 5.60 13.51 6.87
N ARG A 111 6.02 12.25 6.87
CA ARG A 111 5.16 11.11 7.21
C ARG A 111 4.64 11.22 8.64
N TYR A 112 5.50 11.50 9.61
CA TYR A 112 5.10 11.63 11.01
C TYR A 112 4.15 12.80 11.24
N ARG A 113 4.41 13.95 10.59
CA ARG A 113 3.48 15.10 10.63
C ARG A 113 2.09 14.73 10.11
N ARG A 114 2.02 14.10 8.93
CA ARG A 114 0.76 13.63 8.33
C ARG A 114 0.02 12.62 9.21
N LEU A 115 0.75 11.72 9.87
CA LEU A 115 0.18 10.74 10.79
C LEU A 115 -0.35 11.39 12.07
N ALA A 116 0.39 12.34 12.66
CA ALA A 116 -0.04 13.10 13.83
C ALA A 116 -1.31 13.91 13.56
N GLU A 117 -1.39 14.58 12.41
CA GLU A 117 -2.60 15.29 11.96
C GLU A 117 -3.79 14.35 11.78
N ARG A 118 -3.57 13.19 11.13
CA ARG A 118 -4.63 12.20 10.86
C ARG A 118 -5.17 11.57 12.14
N ASP A 119 -4.27 11.16 13.03
CA ASP A 119 -4.59 10.38 14.22
C ASP A 119 -4.88 11.28 15.44
N LYS A 120 -4.70 12.60 15.29
CA LYS A 120 -4.88 13.62 16.34
C LYS A 120 -4.05 13.31 17.60
N LYS A 121 -2.83 12.82 17.39
CA LYS A 121 -1.87 12.43 18.43
C LYS A 121 -0.68 13.37 18.46
N ASN A 122 0.04 13.37 19.58
CA ASN A 122 1.30 14.07 19.69
C ASN A 122 2.34 13.48 18.71
N ILE A 123 3.20 14.33 18.14
CA ILE A 123 4.20 13.91 17.15
C ILE A 123 5.23 12.93 17.74
N GLU A 124 5.62 13.07 19.01
CA GLU A 124 6.58 12.19 19.68
C GLU A 124 6.01 10.78 19.86
N GLU A 125 4.73 10.69 20.25
CA GLU A 125 4.00 9.43 20.34
C GLU A 125 3.94 8.74 18.97
N ILE A 126 3.57 9.49 17.92
CA ILE A 126 3.51 8.98 16.54
C ILE A 126 4.86 8.49 16.05
N ILE A 127 5.95 9.20 16.34
CA ILE A 127 7.30 8.78 15.97
C ILE A 127 7.63 7.44 16.63
N LYS A 128 7.36 7.31 17.94
CA LYS A 128 7.64 6.09 18.70
C LYS A 128 6.83 4.90 18.19
N GLU A 129 5.51 5.06 18.06
CA GLU A 129 4.58 4.03 17.59
C GLU A 129 4.92 3.61 16.15
N THR A 130 5.13 4.58 15.26
CA THR A 130 5.39 4.29 13.85
C THR A 130 6.72 3.58 13.65
N LYS A 131 7.80 4.00 14.33
CA LYS A 131 9.10 3.32 14.24
C LYS A 131 9.01 1.88 14.74
N THR A 132 8.36 1.67 15.89
CA THR A 132 8.17 0.34 16.48
C THR A 132 7.39 -0.55 15.51
N ARG A 133 6.29 -0.06 14.95
CA ARG A 133 5.50 -0.80 13.96
C ARG A 133 6.28 -1.10 12.68
N GLU A 134 7.02 -0.12 12.14
CA GLU A 134 7.83 -0.30 10.94
C GLU A 134 8.94 -1.35 11.14
N GLU A 135 9.53 -1.41 12.33
CA GLU A 135 10.50 -2.46 12.68
C GLU A 135 9.87 -3.84 12.78
N ILE A 136 8.71 -3.96 13.43
CA ILE A 136 7.94 -5.20 13.50
C ILE A 136 7.55 -5.67 12.09
N GLU A 137 7.01 -4.77 11.26
CA GLU A 137 6.65 -5.04 9.87
C GLU A 137 7.86 -5.51 9.06
N ARG A 138 8.99 -4.78 9.12
CA ARG A 138 10.23 -5.15 8.39
C ARG A 138 10.68 -6.56 8.78
N ASN A 139 10.73 -6.85 10.07
CA ASN A 139 11.18 -8.14 10.58
C ASN A 139 10.26 -9.28 10.15
N ARG A 140 8.93 -9.10 10.28
CA ARG A 140 7.98 -10.17 9.92
C ARG A 140 7.88 -10.38 8.42
N TYR A 141 7.92 -9.33 7.62
CA TYR A 141 7.89 -9.44 6.17
C TYR A 141 9.15 -10.12 5.63
N ARG A 142 10.33 -9.78 6.14
CA ARG A 142 11.57 -10.49 5.81
C ARG A 142 11.50 -11.96 6.23
N ARG A 143 11.02 -12.25 7.44
CA ARG A 143 10.95 -13.62 7.98
C ARG A 143 9.98 -14.52 7.22
N TYR A 144 8.77 -14.05 6.95
CA TYR A 144 7.69 -14.89 6.41
C TYR A 144 7.58 -14.85 4.88
N TYR A 145 8.04 -13.77 4.25
CA TYR A 145 7.88 -13.56 2.81
C TYR A 145 9.20 -13.41 2.07
N GLY A 146 10.33 -13.27 2.79
CA GLY A 146 11.64 -13.03 2.17
C GLY A 146 11.73 -11.69 1.45
N ILE A 147 10.84 -10.73 1.76
CA ILE A 147 10.81 -9.42 1.11
C ILE A 147 11.55 -8.38 1.95
N ASP A 148 12.28 -7.50 1.27
CA ASP A 148 12.76 -6.25 1.85
C ASP A 148 11.80 -5.12 1.46
N ILE A 149 11.06 -4.62 2.45
CA ILE A 149 10.05 -3.57 2.24
C ILE A 149 10.64 -2.18 1.96
N GLU A 150 11.97 -2.06 1.99
CA GLU A 150 12.70 -0.85 1.61
C GLU A 150 13.34 -0.96 0.24
N ASP A 151 13.33 -2.15 -0.38
CA ASP A 151 13.84 -2.38 -1.73
C ASP A 151 12.73 -2.20 -2.78
N TYR A 152 12.78 -1.07 -3.48
CA TYR A 152 11.85 -0.74 -4.55
C TYR A 152 12.36 -1.09 -5.95
N THR A 153 13.45 -1.83 -6.09
CA THR A 153 14.12 -2.09 -7.39
C THR A 153 13.17 -2.65 -8.45
N ASP A 154 12.26 -3.55 -8.05
CA ASP A 154 11.32 -4.19 -8.98
C ASP A 154 10.05 -3.36 -9.27
N PHE A 155 9.95 -2.12 -8.78
CA PHE A 155 8.76 -1.30 -8.96
C PHE A 155 8.77 -0.58 -10.31
N ASP A 156 7.58 -0.43 -10.89
CA ASP A 156 7.44 0.27 -12.18
C ASP A 156 7.55 1.78 -12.00
N LEU A 157 7.14 2.29 -10.84
CA LEU A 157 7.26 3.70 -10.45
C LEU A 157 7.56 3.83 -8.95
N VAL A 158 8.45 4.76 -8.61
CA VAL A 158 8.66 5.24 -7.24
C VAL A 158 8.46 6.76 -7.23
N ILE A 159 7.42 7.23 -6.54
CA ILE A 159 7.01 8.64 -6.58
C ILE A 159 7.15 9.29 -5.20
N ASN A 160 7.92 10.37 -5.12
CA ASN A 160 7.99 11.19 -3.91
C ASN A 160 6.79 12.13 -3.78
N THR A 161 5.90 11.84 -2.83
CA THR A 161 4.64 12.57 -2.58
C THR A 161 4.80 13.89 -1.82
N GLU A 162 6.03 14.30 -1.54
CA GLU A 162 6.31 15.65 -1.03
C GLU A 162 6.42 16.67 -2.15
N ARG A 163 6.69 16.21 -3.38
CA ARG A 163 6.97 17.06 -4.53
C ARG A 163 5.75 17.34 -5.39
N PHE A 164 4.64 16.65 -5.14
CA PHE A 164 3.44 16.68 -5.95
C PHE A 164 2.20 16.68 -5.09
N LYS A 165 1.14 17.32 -5.57
CA LYS A 165 -0.21 17.18 -5.03
C LYS A 165 -0.77 15.78 -5.33
N PRO A 166 -1.71 15.27 -4.53
CA PRO A 166 -2.29 13.95 -4.76
C PRO A 166 -2.83 13.72 -6.17
N GLU A 167 -3.48 14.73 -6.76
CA GLU A 167 -4.05 14.67 -8.10
C GLU A 167 -2.94 14.57 -9.17
N GLU A 168 -1.83 15.28 -8.99
CA GLU A 168 -0.68 15.25 -9.91
C GLU A 168 0.01 13.88 -9.88
N VAL A 169 0.13 13.27 -8.69
CA VAL A 169 0.62 11.88 -8.56
C VAL A 169 -0.30 10.91 -9.29
N VAL A 170 -1.62 11.10 -9.21
CA VAL A 170 -2.60 10.29 -9.95
C VAL A 170 -2.42 10.43 -11.45
N GLU A 171 -2.23 11.64 -11.99
CA GLU A 171 -1.97 11.82 -13.43
C GLU A 171 -0.68 11.11 -13.88
N ILE A 172 0.39 11.16 -13.07
CA ILE A 172 1.65 10.44 -13.36
C ILE A 172 1.39 8.93 -13.46
N ILE A 173 0.65 8.36 -12.52
CA ILE A 173 0.34 6.92 -12.50
C ILE A 173 -0.54 6.55 -13.70
N VAL A 174 -1.56 7.35 -14.02
CA VAL A 174 -2.40 7.13 -15.21
C VAL A 174 -1.55 7.15 -16.47
N LYS A 175 -0.62 8.11 -16.58
CA LYS A 175 0.21 8.20 -17.78
C LYS A 175 1.11 6.97 -17.96
N ALA A 176 1.69 6.48 -16.88
CA ALA A 176 2.49 5.26 -16.93
C ALA A 176 1.65 4.01 -17.27
N LEU A 177 0.43 3.92 -16.73
CA LEU A 177 -0.50 2.83 -17.08
C LEU A 177 -0.84 2.83 -18.57
N GLU A 178 -1.16 3.99 -19.15
CA GLU A 178 -1.44 4.13 -20.59
C GLU A 178 -0.26 3.64 -21.44
N LEU A 179 0.97 4.03 -21.09
CA LEU A 179 2.18 3.62 -21.80
C LEU A 179 2.41 2.12 -21.71
N ARG A 180 2.15 1.52 -20.54
CA ARG A 180 2.35 0.09 -20.32
C ARG A 180 1.33 -0.77 -21.07
N ILE A 181 0.07 -0.34 -21.10
CA ILE A 181 -0.98 -1.02 -21.89
C ILE A 181 -0.59 -1.04 -23.37
N LYS A 182 -0.15 0.09 -23.93
CA LYS A 182 0.28 0.19 -25.34
C LYS A 182 1.45 -0.72 -25.72
N HIS A 183 2.36 -1.02 -24.80
CA HIS A 183 3.47 -1.94 -25.07
C HIS A 183 3.04 -3.42 -25.06
N THR A 184 1.81 -3.71 -24.62
CA THR A 184 1.26 -5.08 -24.56
C THR A 184 0.30 -5.36 -25.72
N GLU A 185 0.03 -4.36 -26.56
CA GLU A 185 -0.67 -4.45 -27.86
C GLU A 185 0.30 -4.82 -28.99
#